data_AF-A0A8K0WX81-F1
#
_entry.id   AF-A0A8K0WX81-F1
#
_cell.length_a   1.000
_cell.length_b   1.000
_cell.length_c   1.000
_cell.angle_alpha   90.00
_cell.angle_beta   90.00
_cell.angle_gamma   90.00
#
_symmetry.space_group_name_H-M   'P 1'
#
loop_
_entity.id
_entity.type
_entity.pdbx_description
1 polymer ?
#
loop_
_entity_poly.entity_id
_entity_poly.type
_entity_poly.pdbx_seq_one_letter_code
_entity_poly.pdbx_strand_id
1 'polypeptide(L)'
;MDIEFDPERCAELHNALLARTYESTLHATRFFERNMISRINHEIPSVVPWLFQVSEEAPNPLDLPIHRFFSNINTYHPPGHSYSDSPLSGGLKQPEPRRFYHSFPKDSNQERRIILLYPGNVQKEAENGGLFLDLDTYMAIWARLEWEQDIPHDSRAWLPLQLALELNLVLWDRGKYYWNGGHLDIRSWTQRDLGDALHAWETLIQAIHNRLPAESSAAVAWKDPLPAALLDESQISPFAQAFLQNAKRPPFTHVAPGLTTFDEQSYGALMRAETPTASFRFRMSWLGLDPDQGPSLILPAAVSVPSIPQSPPPPGDEDFDRPWGHGRYTIGRKAGLYTGFSSTHGDNAILITAEGRAGDQPIKFAFPRPWGNDQLLTFADMFGLWTWYVNEELWEVDGDGVSTPHSWFTRDDTEEHRKVYWG
;
A
#
# COMPACT_ATOMS: atom_id res chain seq x y z
N MET A 1 8.94 6.69 16.23
CA MET A 1 10.36 6.39 16.50
C MET A 1 11.12 7.66 16.17
N ASP A 2 11.79 8.29 17.13
CA ASP A 2 12.56 9.52 16.88
C ASP A 2 13.94 9.14 16.34
N ILE A 3 14.06 9.07 15.01
CA ILE A 3 15.34 8.86 14.33
C ILE A 3 15.89 10.24 13.98
N GLU A 4 17.03 10.60 14.55
CA GLU A 4 17.73 11.83 14.22
C GLU A 4 18.24 11.79 12.75
N PHE A 5 18.22 12.93 12.08
CA PHE A 5 18.64 13.01 10.68
C PHE A 5 20.16 12.87 10.53
N ASP A 6 20.59 11.75 9.94
CA ASP A 6 21.97 11.51 9.53
C ASP A 6 22.12 11.72 8.01
N PRO A 7 22.75 12.83 7.57
CA PRO A 7 22.85 13.16 6.15
C PRO A 7 23.78 12.22 5.38
N GLU A 8 24.83 11.70 6.01
CA GLU A 8 25.73 10.72 5.41
C GLU A 8 24.99 9.41 5.17
N ARG A 9 24.25 8.92 6.18
CA ARG A 9 23.46 7.70 6.08
C ARG A 9 22.37 7.82 5.01
N CYS A 10 21.65 8.94 4.96
CA CYS A 10 20.65 9.18 3.91
C CYS A 10 21.29 9.18 2.51
N ALA A 11 22.49 9.76 2.36
CA ALA A 11 23.20 9.77 1.09
C ALA A 11 23.67 8.36 0.69
N GLU A 12 24.13 7.54 1.65
CA GLU A 12 24.46 6.13 1.41
C GLU A 12 23.26 5.33 0.90
N LEU A 13 22.09 5.49 1.54
CA LEU A 13 20.86 4.80 1.15
C LEU A 13 20.39 5.23 -0.24
N HIS A 14 20.44 6.53 -0.54
CA HIS A 14 20.17 7.04 -1.88
C HIS A 14 21.11 6.42 -2.92
N ASN A 15 22.42 6.41 -2.64
CA ASN A 15 23.43 5.85 -3.54
C ASN A 15 23.25 4.34 -3.74
N ALA A 16 22.82 3.62 -2.71
CA ALA A 16 22.48 2.21 -2.80
C ALA A 16 21.25 1.98 -3.68
N LEU A 17 20.20 2.80 -3.56
CA LEU A 17 19.03 2.74 -4.46
C LEU A 17 19.43 2.95 -5.92
N LEU A 18 20.24 3.98 -6.17
CA LEU A 18 20.71 4.29 -7.51
C LEU A 18 21.55 3.14 -8.08
N ALA A 19 22.46 2.59 -7.29
CA ALA A 19 23.29 1.45 -7.70
C ALA A 19 22.45 0.22 -8.02
N ARG A 20 21.45 -0.11 -7.18
CA ARG A 20 20.50 -1.21 -7.42
C ARG A 20 19.72 -1.02 -8.71
N THR A 21 19.18 0.17 -8.92
CA THR A 21 18.39 0.50 -10.10
C THR A 21 19.17 0.30 -11.40
N TYR A 22 20.49 0.53 -11.41
CA TYR A 22 21.31 0.38 -12.61
C TYR A 22 22.29 -0.80 -12.55
N GLU A 23 22.11 -1.74 -11.62
CA GLU A 23 23.02 -2.88 -11.41
C GLU A 23 23.15 -3.77 -12.66
N SER A 24 22.04 -3.94 -13.40
CA SER A 24 22.01 -4.71 -14.65
C SER A 24 22.50 -3.94 -15.88
N THR A 25 22.75 -2.64 -15.76
CA THR A 25 23.16 -1.80 -16.89
C THR A 25 24.67 -1.78 -17.02
N LEU A 26 25.18 -2.33 -18.13
CA LEU A 26 26.60 -2.43 -18.38
C LEU A 26 27.27 -1.04 -18.33
N HIS A 27 28.30 -0.92 -17.49
CA HIS A 27 29.06 0.32 -17.29
C HIS A 27 28.27 1.53 -16.76
N ALA A 28 27.10 1.32 -16.14
CA ALA A 28 26.29 2.40 -15.59
C ALA A 28 27.03 3.33 -14.63
N THR A 29 27.95 2.78 -13.83
CA THR A 29 28.74 3.53 -12.85
C THR A 29 29.60 4.63 -13.47
N ARG A 30 29.92 4.56 -14.77
CA ARG A 30 30.64 5.63 -15.49
C ARG A 30 29.81 6.90 -15.66
N PHE A 31 28.50 6.78 -15.52
CA PHE A 31 27.55 7.89 -15.63
C PHE A 31 27.05 8.35 -14.26
N PHE A 32 27.66 7.88 -13.17
CA PHE A 32 27.39 8.38 -11.83
C PHE A 32 28.22 9.63 -11.56
N GLU A 33 27.53 10.73 -11.25
CA GLU A 33 28.11 12.03 -10.99
C GLU A 33 27.69 12.55 -9.62
N ARG A 34 28.66 12.99 -8.82
CA ARG A 34 28.42 13.69 -7.56
C ARG A 34 28.41 15.20 -7.81
N ASN A 35 27.32 15.68 -8.40
CA ASN A 35 27.22 17.05 -8.92
C ASN A 35 26.00 17.84 -8.42
N MET A 36 25.21 17.30 -7.47
CA MET A 36 23.94 17.90 -7.06
C MET A 36 24.06 19.35 -6.58
N ILE A 37 25.06 19.68 -5.76
CA ILE A 37 25.31 21.07 -5.33
C ILE A 37 25.60 21.99 -6.53
N SER A 38 26.42 21.52 -7.48
CA SER A 38 26.70 22.28 -8.71
C SER A 38 25.43 22.51 -9.54
N ARG A 39 24.56 21.49 -9.63
CA ARG A 39 23.28 21.58 -10.32
C ARG A 39 22.34 22.55 -9.63
N ILE A 40 22.20 22.49 -8.31
CA ILE A 40 21.39 23.43 -7.53
C ILE A 40 21.86 24.88 -7.78
N ASN A 41 23.16 25.15 -7.67
CA ASN A 41 23.72 26.48 -7.88
C ASN A 41 23.55 27.01 -9.31
N HIS A 42 23.57 26.12 -10.31
CA HIS A 42 23.44 26.50 -11.71
C HIS A 42 21.97 26.64 -12.15
N GLU A 43 21.11 25.71 -11.73
CA GLU A 43 19.76 25.55 -12.25
C GLU A 43 18.74 26.38 -11.47
N ILE A 44 18.94 26.60 -10.16
CA ILE A 44 18.02 27.35 -9.28
C ILE A 44 18.75 28.36 -8.37
N PRO A 45 19.62 29.25 -8.91
CA PRO A 45 20.45 30.15 -8.10
C PRO A 45 19.65 31.07 -7.17
N SER A 46 18.43 31.45 -7.54
CA SER A 46 17.56 32.30 -6.72
C SER A 46 17.01 31.60 -5.47
N VAL A 47 17.00 30.26 -5.45
CA VAL A 47 16.44 29.44 -4.36
C VAL A 47 17.53 29.04 -3.35
N VAL A 48 18.80 29.09 -3.75
CA VAL A 48 19.97 28.73 -2.92
C VAL A 48 19.94 29.38 -1.52
N PRO A 49 19.67 30.70 -1.36
CA PRO A 49 19.66 31.31 -0.03
C PRO A 49 18.56 30.78 0.88
N TRP A 50 17.41 30.39 0.32
CA TRP A 50 16.29 29.80 1.06
C TRP A 50 16.53 28.31 1.37
N LEU A 51 17.13 27.57 0.45
CA LEU A 51 17.44 26.16 0.62
C LEU A 51 18.52 25.93 1.68
N PHE A 52 19.55 26.77 1.68
CA PHE A 52 20.68 26.71 2.61
C PHE A 52 20.66 27.88 3.59
N GLN A 53 19.49 28.13 4.18
CA GLN A 53 19.35 29.17 5.19
C GLN A 53 20.17 28.79 6.44
N VAL A 54 21.14 29.63 6.76
CA VAL A 54 22.00 29.51 7.94
C VAL A 54 21.31 30.07 9.18
N SER A 55 21.55 29.45 10.33
CA SER A 55 21.10 29.91 11.65
C SER A 55 22.30 30.32 12.51
N GLU A 56 22.07 30.87 13.70
CA GLU A 56 23.14 31.12 14.67
C GLU A 56 23.88 29.82 15.08
N GLU A 57 23.19 28.68 15.04
CA GLU A 57 23.72 27.36 15.38
C GLU A 57 24.52 26.72 14.22
N ALA A 58 24.23 27.11 12.97
CA ALA A 58 24.93 26.65 11.77
C ALA A 58 25.27 27.85 10.87
N PRO A 59 26.31 28.64 11.22
CA PRO A 59 26.62 29.90 10.53
C PRO A 59 27.22 29.71 9.13
N ASN A 60 27.61 28.48 8.79
CA ASN A 60 28.22 28.12 7.52
C ASN A 60 27.28 27.18 6.74
N PRO A 61 26.88 27.51 5.50
CA PRO A 61 26.01 26.66 4.69
C PRO A 61 26.54 25.25 4.49
N LEU A 62 27.87 25.06 4.51
CA LEU A 62 28.51 23.75 4.36
C LEU A 62 28.26 22.82 5.56
N ASP A 63 27.91 23.38 6.71
CA ASP A 63 27.62 22.65 7.93
C ASP A 63 26.15 22.26 8.05
N LEU A 64 25.29 22.76 7.15
CA LEU A 64 23.88 22.37 7.12
C LEU A 64 23.75 20.89 6.73
N PRO A 65 22.97 20.09 7.48
CA PRO A 65 22.77 18.67 7.17
C PRO A 65 22.31 18.43 5.72
N ILE A 66 21.39 19.24 5.21
CA ILE A 66 20.92 19.13 3.82
C ILE A 66 22.03 19.39 2.78
N HIS A 67 22.96 20.31 3.07
CA HIS A 67 24.11 20.57 2.20
C HIS A 67 25.05 19.36 2.17
N ARG A 68 25.32 18.75 3.33
CA ARG A 68 26.14 17.52 3.43
C ARG A 68 25.49 16.36 2.68
N PHE A 69 24.18 16.16 2.84
CA PHE A 69 23.42 15.17 2.09
C PHE A 69 23.57 15.38 0.57
N PHE A 70 23.24 16.57 0.07
CA PHE A 70 23.36 16.86 -1.37
C PHE A 70 24.80 16.79 -1.89
N SER A 71 25.79 17.07 -1.05
CA SER A 71 27.21 16.92 -1.42
C SER A 71 27.63 15.47 -1.61
N ASN A 72 26.93 14.52 -0.98
CA ASN A 72 27.33 13.11 -0.93
C ASN A 72 26.50 12.18 -1.83
N ILE A 73 25.35 12.63 -2.35
CA ILE A 73 24.57 11.84 -3.30
C ILE A 73 25.17 11.84 -4.71
N ASN A 74 25.09 10.69 -5.35
CA ASN A 74 25.37 10.50 -6.77
C ASN A 74 24.09 10.72 -7.57
N THR A 75 24.24 11.12 -8.83
CA THR A 75 23.16 11.13 -9.81
C THR A 75 23.59 10.34 -11.04
N TYR A 76 22.67 9.68 -11.72
CA TYR A 76 22.90 8.98 -12.97
C TYR A 76 22.50 9.85 -14.16
N HIS A 77 23.44 10.07 -15.08
CA HIS A 77 23.23 10.87 -16.28
C HIS A 77 23.94 10.30 -17.51
N PRO A 78 23.28 9.43 -18.27
CA PRO A 78 23.85 8.92 -19.51
C PRO A 78 23.72 9.97 -20.63
N PRO A 79 24.67 10.00 -21.58
CA PRO A 79 24.62 10.93 -22.70
C PRO A 79 23.30 10.86 -23.47
N GLY A 80 22.69 12.02 -23.73
CA GLY A 80 21.46 12.12 -24.52
C GLY A 80 20.15 11.90 -23.74
N HIS A 81 20.21 11.71 -22.42
CA HIS A 81 19.03 11.62 -21.56
C HIS A 81 18.89 12.82 -20.63
N SER A 82 17.65 13.18 -20.28
CA SER A 82 17.39 14.18 -19.25
C SER A 82 17.59 13.61 -17.85
N TYR A 83 18.11 14.42 -16.92
CA TYR A 83 18.12 14.08 -15.48
C TYR A 83 16.70 13.85 -14.95
N SER A 84 15.71 14.60 -15.46
CA SER A 84 14.31 14.56 -15.01
C SER A 84 13.58 13.25 -15.27
N ASP A 85 14.17 12.37 -16.09
CA ASP A 85 13.53 11.12 -16.53
C ASP A 85 14.24 9.88 -15.97
N SER A 86 15.33 10.09 -15.23
CA SER A 86 16.14 8.98 -14.75
C SER A 86 15.59 8.46 -13.40
N PRO A 87 15.14 7.19 -13.32
CA PRO A 87 14.57 6.63 -12.10
C PRO A 87 15.59 6.46 -10.99
N LEU A 88 15.12 6.55 -9.74
CA LEU A 88 15.83 6.14 -8.54
C LEU A 88 15.32 4.80 -8.01
N SER A 89 14.00 4.57 -8.07
CA SER A 89 13.31 3.33 -7.70
C SER A 89 12.05 3.16 -8.55
N GLY A 90 11.32 2.05 -8.38
CA GLY A 90 10.06 1.84 -9.10
C GLY A 90 9.00 2.91 -8.79
N GLY A 91 9.10 3.58 -7.64
CA GLY A 91 8.19 4.68 -7.26
C GLY A 91 8.80 6.08 -7.34
N LEU A 92 10.13 6.22 -7.38
CA LEU A 92 10.83 7.50 -7.26
C LEU A 92 11.73 7.79 -8.46
N LYS A 93 11.75 9.04 -8.91
CA LYS A 93 12.79 9.59 -9.79
C LYS A 93 13.94 10.16 -8.96
N GLN A 94 15.08 10.38 -9.61
CA GLN A 94 16.19 11.07 -8.96
C GLN A 94 15.84 12.53 -8.62
N PRO A 95 16.54 13.17 -7.64
CA PRO A 95 16.32 14.56 -7.33
C PRO A 95 16.58 15.46 -8.55
N GLU A 96 15.65 16.40 -8.75
CA GLU A 96 15.68 17.34 -9.86
C GLU A 96 15.53 18.77 -9.28
N PRO A 97 16.62 19.57 -9.19
CA PRO A 97 16.59 20.88 -8.57
C PRO A 97 15.48 21.78 -9.09
N ARG A 98 15.19 21.74 -10.41
CA ARG A 98 14.11 22.54 -11.01
C ARG A 98 12.72 22.22 -10.46
N ARG A 99 12.53 21.02 -9.88
CA ARG A 99 11.26 20.54 -9.32
C ARG A 99 11.15 20.75 -7.81
N PHE A 100 12.21 21.18 -7.11
CA PHE A 100 12.16 21.38 -5.65
C PHE A 100 11.05 22.34 -5.22
N TYR A 101 10.74 23.34 -6.05
CA TYR A 101 9.73 24.37 -5.80
C TYR A 101 8.46 24.20 -6.65
N HIS A 102 8.12 22.99 -7.11
CA HIS A 102 6.92 22.80 -7.94
C HIS A 102 5.71 23.44 -7.24
N SER A 103 4.99 24.29 -7.98
CA SER A 103 4.03 25.29 -7.51
C SER A 103 3.09 24.78 -6.42
N PHE A 104 3.47 24.99 -5.16
CA PHE A 104 2.58 24.85 -4.02
C PHE A 104 1.42 25.84 -4.18
N PRO A 105 0.17 25.48 -3.79
CA PRO A 105 -0.88 26.48 -3.60
C PRO A 105 -0.31 27.60 -2.73
N LYS A 106 -0.43 28.85 -3.20
CA LYS A 106 0.26 30.02 -2.61
C LYS A 106 -0.05 30.26 -1.13
N ASP A 107 -1.06 29.59 -0.58
CA ASP A 107 -1.63 29.90 0.73
C ASP A 107 -1.37 28.84 1.82
N SER A 108 -0.97 27.59 1.51
CA SER A 108 -0.91 26.52 2.55
C SER A 108 0.47 26.23 3.15
N ASN A 109 1.57 26.75 2.58
CA ASN A 109 2.94 26.38 2.99
C ASN A 109 3.91 27.55 3.23
N GLN A 110 3.44 28.80 3.38
CA GLN A 110 4.36 29.94 3.55
C GLN A 110 5.22 29.87 4.82
N GLU A 111 4.85 29.03 5.80
CA GLU A 111 5.59 28.86 7.06
C GLU A 111 6.58 27.69 7.06
N ARG A 112 6.44 26.69 6.17
CA ARG A 112 7.28 25.47 6.18
C ARG A 112 8.25 25.43 5.00
N ARG A 113 9.51 25.09 5.25
CA ARG A 113 10.53 24.97 4.20
C ARG A 113 10.50 23.59 3.55
N ILE A 114 9.49 23.33 2.73
CA ILE A 114 9.28 22.02 2.09
C ILE A 114 9.77 22.01 0.63
N ILE A 115 10.48 20.96 0.23
CA ILE A 115 10.87 20.70 -1.16
C ILE A 115 10.32 19.38 -1.68
N LEU A 116 10.02 19.29 -2.97
CA LEU A 116 9.85 18.01 -3.66
C LEU A 116 11.23 17.39 -3.92
N LEU A 117 11.71 16.55 -3.01
CA LEU A 117 13.04 15.96 -3.10
C LEU A 117 13.12 14.90 -4.20
N TYR A 118 12.16 13.98 -4.26
CA TYR A 118 12.10 12.93 -5.28
C TYR A 118 10.76 12.94 -6.00
N PRO A 119 10.71 13.36 -7.26
CA PRO A 119 9.47 13.27 -8.05
C PRO A 119 8.99 11.83 -8.19
N GLY A 120 7.69 11.62 -8.31
CA GLY A 120 7.14 10.29 -8.54
C GLY A 120 7.53 9.69 -9.88
N ASN A 121 7.78 8.38 -9.91
CA ASN A 121 8.08 7.61 -11.11
C ASN A 121 6.85 6.76 -11.53
N VAL A 122 5.78 7.41 -11.98
CA VAL A 122 4.51 6.73 -12.33
C VAL A 122 4.17 6.99 -13.81
N GLN A 123 3.97 5.93 -14.58
CA GLN A 123 3.81 6.02 -16.06
C GLN A 123 2.44 6.56 -16.52
N LYS A 124 1.39 6.49 -15.70
CA LYS A 124 -0.01 6.70 -16.14
C LYS A 124 -0.74 7.89 -15.51
N GLU A 125 -0.09 8.63 -14.61
CA GLU A 125 -0.68 9.82 -13.99
C GLU A 125 0.29 10.98 -14.21
N ALA A 126 -0.18 12.01 -14.91
CA ALA A 126 0.63 13.13 -15.34
C ALA A 126 1.12 13.97 -14.14
N GLU A 127 2.37 13.74 -13.77
CA GLU A 127 3.31 14.76 -13.23
C GLU A 127 3.04 15.46 -11.89
N ASN A 128 2.10 15.08 -11.03
CA ASN A 128 1.81 15.93 -9.86
C ASN A 128 2.04 15.21 -8.52
N GLY A 129 3.29 14.90 -8.16
CA GLY A 129 3.62 14.43 -6.81
C GLY A 129 4.98 13.78 -6.64
N GLY A 130 5.24 13.31 -5.43
CA GLY A 130 6.45 12.56 -5.07
C GLY A 130 6.77 12.65 -3.58
N LEU A 131 8.01 12.35 -3.22
CA LEU A 131 8.49 12.44 -1.85
C LEU A 131 8.95 13.87 -1.54
N PHE A 132 8.17 14.55 -0.71
CA PHE A 132 8.49 15.85 -0.15
C PHE A 132 9.39 15.69 1.07
N LEU A 133 10.24 16.68 1.31
CA LEU A 133 11.10 16.79 2.48
C LEU A 133 10.86 18.14 3.13
N ASP A 134 10.57 18.14 4.42
CA ASP A 134 10.62 19.32 5.27
C ASP A 134 12.07 19.59 5.68
N LEU A 135 12.62 20.75 5.31
CA LEU A 135 14.02 21.11 5.55
C LEU A 135 14.31 21.54 6.98
N ASP A 136 13.27 21.81 7.78
CA ASP A 136 13.42 22.21 9.18
C ASP A 136 13.39 20.98 10.10
N THR A 137 12.67 19.92 9.71
CA THR A 137 12.56 18.67 10.50
C THR A 137 13.26 17.46 9.87
N TYR A 138 13.62 17.52 8.59
CA TYR A 138 14.12 16.41 7.76
C TYR A 138 13.20 15.19 7.68
N MET A 139 11.92 15.43 7.95
CA MET A 139 10.85 14.46 7.79
C MET A 139 10.34 14.50 6.35
N ALA A 140 9.99 13.34 5.83
CA ALA A 140 9.54 13.11 4.47
C ALA A 140 8.11 12.60 4.43
N ILE A 141 7.39 12.97 3.38
CA ILE A 141 6.03 12.51 3.09
C ILE A 141 5.83 12.39 1.59
N TRP A 142 5.12 11.36 1.16
CA TRP A 142 4.66 11.26 -0.21
C TRP A 142 3.33 11.96 -0.33
N ALA A 143 3.22 12.87 -1.30
CA ALA A 143 1.97 13.55 -1.58
C ALA A 143 1.72 13.68 -3.07
N ARG A 144 0.43 13.71 -3.43
CA ARG A 144 -0.03 14.11 -4.75
C ARG A 144 -0.37 15.61 -4.70
N LEU A 145 0.02 16.35 -5.72
CA LEU A 145 -0.30 17.75 -5.95
C LEU A 145 -1.60 17.92 -6.75
N GLU A 146 -2.28 16.81 -7.07
CA GLU A 146 -3.58 16.85 -7.72
C GLU A 146 -4.67 17.26 -6.71
N TRP A 147 -5.45 18.29 -7.08
CA TRP A 147 -6.77 18.63 -6.51
C TRP A 147 -6.76 19.26 -5.11
N GLU A 148 -5.96 20.31 -4.90
CA GLU A 148 -5.98 21.13 -3.67
C GLU A 148 -5.77 20.30 -2.38
N GLN A 149 -5.20 19.09 -2.48
CA GLN A 149 -4.83 18.33 -1.29
C GLN A 149 -3.60 18.98 -0.67
N ASP A 150 -3.81 19.59 0.49
CA ASP A 150 -2.73 20.12 1.30
C ASP A 150 -1.85 18.99 1.82
N ILE A 151 -0.55 19.22 1.82
CA ILE A 151 0.40 18.32 2.49
C ILE A 151 0.01 18.29 3.98
N PRO A 152 -0.25 17.10 4.57
CA PRO A 152 -0.71 16.99 5.95
C PRO A 152 0.16 17.77 6.94
N HIS A 153 -0.47 18.61 7.77
CA HIS A 153 0.23 19.30 8.85
C HIS A 153 0.59 18.37 10.03
N ASP A 154 -0.15 17.26 10.18
CA ASP A 154 0.03 16.30 11.27
C ASP A 154 1.37 15.57 11.15
N SER A 155 2.25 15.75 12.14
CA SER A 155 3.56 15.09 12.21
C SER A 155 3.53 13.57 12.10
N ARG A 156 2.41 12.91 12.47
CA ARG A 156 2.25 11.46 12.39
C ARG A 156 2.12 10.93 10.96
N ALA A 157 1.85 11.81 9.99
CA ALA A 157 1.81 11.47 8.58
C ALA A 157 3.21 11.44 7.93
N TRP A 158 4.24 11.91 8.64
CA TRP A 158 5.60 12.05 8.12
C TRP A 158 6.53 11.00 8.72
N LEU A 159 7.56 10.60 7.97
CA LEU A 159 8.62 9.71 8.45
C LEU A 159 10.00 10.31 8.25
N PRO A 160 11.01 9.94 9.05
CA PRO A 160 12.39 10.35 8.80
C PRO A 160 12.81 9.98 7.37
N LEU A 161 13.52 10.87 6.66
CA LEU A 161 13.96 10.60 5.29
C LEU A 161 14.74 9.28 5.17
N GLN A 162 15.57 8.99 6.18
CA GLN A 162 16.31 7.73 6.26
C GLN A 162 15.38 6.51 6.14
N LEU A 163 14.31 6.48 6.92
CA LEU A 163 13.35 5.37 6.92
C LEU A 163 12.62 5.27 5.58
N ALA A 164 12.25 6.40 4.97
CA ALA A 164 11.61 6.41 3.65
C ALA A 164 12.52 5.80 2.56
N LEU A 165 13.83 6.07 2.59
CA LEU A 165 14.81 5.50 1.68
C LEU A 165 15.08 4.01 1.97
N GLU A 166 15.18 3.63 3.24
CA GLU A 166 15.33 2.23 3.68
C GLU A 166 14.15 1.38 3.21
N LEU A 167 12.92 1.87 3.37
CA LEU A 167 11.73 1.15 2.91
C LEU A 167 11.68 0.99 1.39
N ASN A 168 12.16 1.97 0.63
CA ASN A 168 12.33 1.82 -0.82
C ASN A 168 13.38 0.78 -1.19
N LEU A 169 14.50 0.68 -0.44
CA LEU A 169 15.49 -0.38 -0.65
C LEU A 169 14.93 -1.76 -0.35
N VAL A 170 14.18 -1.89 0.75
CA VAL A 170 13.50 -3.13 1.12
C VAL A 170 12.59 -3.59 -0.02
N LEU A 171 11.83 -2.69 -0.66
CA LEU A 171 11.00 -3.05 -1.81
C LEU A 171 11.82 -3.58 -3.00
N TRP A 172 13.01 -3.02 -3.24
CA TRP A 172 13.94 -3.53 -4.25
C TRP A 172 14.47 -4.92 -3.87
N ASP A 173 14.97 -5.11 -2.66
CA ASP A 173 15.55 -6.38 -2.20
C ASP A 173 14.48 -7.49 -2.11
N ARG A 174 13.21 -7.13 -1.89
CA ARG A 174 12.08 -8.06 -1.97
C ARG A 174 11.68 -8.41 -3.41
N GLY A 175 12.26 -7.76 -4.41
CA GLY A 175 11.94 -7.95 -5.84
C GLY A 175 10.62 -7.32 -6.26
N LYS A 176 10.06 -6.39 -5.47
CA LYS A 176 8.82 -5.67 -5.80
C LYS A 176 9.07 -4.71 -6.97
N TYR A 177 10.25 -4.12 -7.06
CA TYR A 177 10.68 -3.38 -8.25
C TYR A 177 11.34 -4.31 -9.26
N TYR A 178 11.23 -4.00 -10.55
CA TYR A 178 11.89 -4.75 -11.62
C TYR A 178 11.93 -3.95 -12.93
N TRP A 179 12.90 -4.26 -13.80
CA TRP A 179 12.95 -3.71 -15.16
C TRP A 179 12.02 -4.48 -16.10
N ASN A 180 11.14 -3.75 -16.78
CA ASN A 180 10.23 -4.24 -17.81
C ASN A 180 10.48 -3.49 -19.13
N GLY A 181 11.17 -4.13 -20.07
CA GLY A 181 11.36 -3.58 -21.41
C GLY A 181 12.06 -2.21 -21.49
N GLY A 182 12.96 -1.91 -20.54
CA GLY A 182 13.67 -0.62 -20.47
C GLY A 182 12.99 0.45 -19.61
N HIS A 183 11.90 0.10 -18.93
CA HIS A 183 11.29 0.95 -17.91
C HIS A 183 11.28 0.24 -16.56
N LEU A 184 11.41 1.00 -15.48
CA LEU A 184 11.32 0.47 -14.14
C LEU A 184 9.86 0.40 -13.71
N ASP A 185 9.44 -0.75 -13.20
CA ASP A 185 8.04 -1.07 -12.92
C ASP A 185 7.90 -1.76 -11.54
N ILE A 186 6.66 -1.86 -11.05
CA ILE A 186 6.32 -2.41 -9.74
C ILE A 186 5.49 -3.69 -9.96
N ARG A 187 5.97 -4.81 -9.42
CA ARG A 187 5.22 -6.08 -9.41
C ARG A 187 3.98 -5.93 -8.53
N SER A 188 2.85 -6.42 -9.02
CA SER A 188 1.60 -6.48 -8.25
C SER A 188 1.80 -7.20 -6.93
N TRP A 189 2.49 -8.33 -6.91
CA TRP A 189 2.89 -9.06 -5.71
C TRP A 189 4.16 -9.89 -5.95
N THR A 190 4.79 -10.34 -4.87
CA THR A 190 5.98 -11.20 -4.86
C THR A 190 5.72 -12.47 -4.05
N GLN A 191 6.52 -13.52 -4.25
CA GLN A 191 6.44 -14.73 -3.42
C GLN A 191 6.61 -14.45 -1.92
N ARG A 192 7.34 -13.39 -1.58
CA ARG A 192 7.47 -12.95 -0.19
C ARG A 192 6.17 -12.33 0.34
N ASP A 193 5.46 -11.55 -0.46
CA ASP A 193 4.15 -10.98 -0.07
C ASP A 193 3.15 -12.11 0.22
N LEU A 194 3.14 -13.16 -0.62
CA LEU A 194 2.34 -14.36 -0.38
C LEU A 194 2.76 -15.09 0.91
N GLY A 195 4.07 -15.25 1.13
CA GLY A 195 4.61 -15.86 2.34
C GLY A 195 4.23 -15.09 3.62
N ASP A 196 4.39 -13.76 3.60
CA ASP A 196 4.02 -12.87 4.70
C ASP A 196 2.50 -12.96 4.99
N ALA A 197 1.65 -12.99 3.95
CA ALA A 197 0.20 -13.12 4.09
C ALA A 197 -0.22 -14.50 4.64
N LEU A 198 0.38 -15.59 4.16
CA LEU A 198 0.12 -16.95 4.66
C LEU A 198 0.56 -17.09 6.11
N HIS A 199 1.71 -16.54 6.49
CA HIS A 199 2.20 -16.56 7.87
C HIS A 199 1.28 -15.77 8.81
N ALA A 200 0.84 -14.57 8.40
CA ALA A 200 -0.10 -13.76 9.16
C ALA A 200 -1.46 -14.45 9.31
N TRP A 201 -1.93 -15.11 8.25
CA TRP A 201 -3.13 -15.95 8.27
C TRP A 201 -3.00 -17.10 9.29
N GLU A 202 -1.91 -17.86 9.24
CA GLU A 202 -1.69 -18.96 10.18
C GLU A 202 -1.65 -18.47 11.63
N THR A 203 -1.02 -17.32 11.86
CA THR A 203 -0.93 -16.68 13.18
C THR A 203 -2.31 -16.27 13.69
N LEU A 204 -3.15 -15.68 12.84
CA LEU A 204 -4.53 -15.34 13.17
C LEU A 204 -5.34 -16.58 13.57
N ILE A 205 -5.28 -17.65 12.76
CA ILE A 205 -6.00 -18.89 13.04
C ILE A 205 -5.54 -19.50 14.36
N GLN A 206 -4.24 -19.46 14.66
CA GLN A 206 -3.71 -19.94 15.93
C GLN A 206 -4.17 -19.08 17.12
N ALA A 207 -4.22 -17.75 16.97
CA ALA A 207 -4.69 -16.85 18.01
C ALA A 207 -6.17 -17.12 18.36
N ILE A 208 -7.03 -17.32 17.35
CA ILE A 208 -8.43 -17.70 17.56
C ILE A 208 -8.51 -19.08 18.22
N HIS A 209 -7.75 -20.07 17.71
CA HIS A 209 -7.74 -21.42 18.26
C HIS A 209 -7.38 -21.45 19.76
N ASN A 210 -6.38 -20.66 20.15
CA ASN A 210 -5.93 -20.57 21.55
C ASN A 210 -6.98 -20.00 22.50
N ARG A 211 -7.99 -19.30 21.98
CA ARG A 211 -9.09 -18.72 22.76
C ARG A 211 -10.40 -19.51 22.65
N LEU A 212 -10.42 -20.62 21.91
CA LEU A 212 -11.60 -21.48 21.85
C LEU A 212 -11.89 -22.09 23.23
N PRO A 213 -13.18 -22.30 23.58
CA PRO A 213 -13.56 -23.04 24.78
C PRO A 213 -12.94 -24.45 24.82
N ALA A 214 -12.61 -24.96 26.01
CA ALA A 214 -11.96 -26.27 26.19
C ALA A 214 -12.73 -27.44 25.53
N GLU A 215 -14.06 -27.35 25.48
CA GLU A 215 -14.95 -28.33 24.85
C GLU A 215 -14.82 -28.34 23.31
N SER A 216 -14.46 -27.20 22.71
CA SER A 216 -14.23 -27.00 21.28
C SER A 216 -12.74 -27.12 20.89
N SER A 217 -11.83 -27.15 21.87
CA SER A 217 -10.38 -27.22 21.70
C SER A 217 -9.85 -28.65 21.49
N ALA A 218 -10.72 -29.66 21.49
CA ALA A 218 -10.33 -31.02 21.07
C ALA A 218 -9.60 -30.92 19.72
N ALA A 219 -8.44 -31.57 19.59
CA ALA A 219 -7.49 -31.37 18.49
C ALA A 219 -8.13 -31.59 17.10
N VAL A 220 -8.81 -30.59 16.57
CA VAL A 220 -9.36 -30.61 15.21
C VAL A 220 -8.23 -30.16 14.30
N ALA A 221 -7.74 -31.10 13.50
CA ALA A 221 -6.72 -30.84 12.51
C ALA A 221 -7.19 -29.76 11.53
N TRP A 222 -6.26 -28.92 11.11
CA TRP A 222 -6.49 -27.93 10.06
C TRP A 222 -6.97 -28.64 8.80
N LYS A 223 -7.90 -28.01 8.08
CA LYS A 223 -8.43 -28.54 6.82
C LYS A 223 -7.50 -28.15 5.67
N ASP A 224 -7.41 -29.02 4.67
CA ASP A 224 -6.59 -28.76 3.48
C ASP A 224 -7.06 -27.51 2.73
N PRO A 225 -6.18 -26.76 2.04
CA PRO A 225 -6.54 -25.63 1.18
C PRO A 225 -7.54 -26.02 0.06
N LEU A 226 -8.01 -25.03 -0.70
CA LEU A 226 -8.88 -25.33 -1.84
C LEU A 226 -8.08 -26.03 -2.96
N PRO A 227 -8.66 -27.06 -3.62
CA PRO A 227 -7.98 -27.77 -4.71
C PRO A 227 -7.67 -26.84 -5.89
N ALA A 228 -6.47 -26.95 -6.46
CA ALA A 228 -6.06 -26.15 -7.62
C ALA A 228 -7.05 -26.25 -8.79
N ALA A 229 -7.54 -27.46 -9.11
CA ALA A 229 -8.50 -27.69 -10.18
C ALA A 229 -9.81 -26.88 -10.02
N LEU A 230 -10.24 -26.60 -8.79
CA LEU A 230 -11.44 -25.79 -8.54
C LEU A 230 -11.17 -24.30 -8.83
N LEU A 231 -9.95 -23.83 -8.57
CA LEU A 231 -9.57 -22.43 -8.77
C LEU A 231 -9.12 -22.14 -10.19
N ASP A 232 -8.52 -23.10 -10.89
CA ASP A 232 -8.03 -22.92 -12.27
C ASP A 232 -9.19 -22.65 -13.26
N GLU A 233 -10.39 -23.12 -12.94
CA GLU A 233 -11.62 -22.82 -13.69
C GLU A 233 -12.20 -21.43 -13.33
N SER A 234 -11.66 -20.77 -12.31
CA SER A 234 -12.13 -19.49 -11.80
C SER A 234 -11.22 -18.36 -12.29
N GLN A 235 -11.79 -17.40 -13.02
CA GLN A 235 -11.09 -16.14 -13.33
C GLN A 235 -11.01 -15.29 -12.06
N ILE A 236 -9.97 -15.53 -11.26
CA ILE A 236 -9.61 -14.79 -10.04
C ILE A 236 -8.17 -14.30 -10.18
N SER A 237 -7.79 -13.31 -9.37
CA SER A 237 -6.45 -12.75 -9.39
C SER A 237 -5.37 -13.80 -9.04
N PRO A 238 -4.16 -13.72 -9.65
CA PRO A 238 -3.06 -14.62 -9.36
C PRO A 238 -2.69 -14.71 -7.88
N PHE A 239 -2.75 -13.58 -7.16
CA PHE A 239 -2.52 -13.57 -5.72
C PHE A 239 -3.61 -14.37 -4.97
N ALA A 240 -4.88 -14.16 -5.32
CA ALA A 240 -5.99 -14.90 -4.70
C ALA A 240 -5.90 -16.40 -4.95
N GLN A 241 -5.58 -16.80 -6.19
CA GLN A 241 -5.38 -18.19 -6.56
C GLN A 241 -4.25 -18.81 -5.72
N ALA A 242 -3.09 -18.15 -5.68
CA ALA A 242 -1.95 -18.62 -4.91
C ALA A 242 -2.25 -18.67 -3.41
N PHE A 243 -2.92 -17.67 -2.85
CA PHE A 243 -3.31 -17.66 -1.44
C PHE A 243 -4.29 -18.80 -1.12
N LEU A 244 -5.40 -18.94 -1.86
CA LEU A 244 -6.42 -19.96 -1.60
C LEU A 244 -5.93 -21.41 -1.81
N GLN A 245 -4.93 -21.63 -2.67
CA GLN A 245 -4.28 -22.94 -2.86
C GLN A 245 -3.33 -23.32 -1.72
N ASN A 246 -2.84 -22.36 -0.95
CA ASN A 246 -1.82 -22.59 0.08
C ASN A 246 -2.33 -22.32 1.51
N ALA A 247 -3.34 -21.46 1.67
CA ALA A 247 -3.93 -21.12 2.95
C ALA A 247 -4.73 -22.31 3.49
N LYS A 248 -4.19 -22.97 4.51
CA LYS A 248 -4.92 -24.01 5.23
C LYS A 248 -6.15 -23.41 5.89
N ARG A 249 -7.23 -24.20 5.92
CA ARG A 249 -8.53 -23.75 6.42
C ARG A 249 -8.69 -24.09 7.91
N PRO A 250 -9.31 -23.20 8.70
CA PRO A 250 -9.49 -23.40 10.12
C PRO A 250 -10.48 -24.54 10.40
N PRO A 251 -10.40 -25.15 11.59
CA PRO A 251 -11.37 -26.13 12.03
C PRO A 251 -12.71 -25.51 12.47
N PHE A 252 -12.74 -24.20 12.75
CA PHE A 252 -13.90 -23.42 13.13
C PHE A 252 -14.44 -22.59 11.95
N THR A 253 -15.58 -21.92 12.14
CA THR A 253 -16.33 -21.28 11.06
C THR A 253 -15.93 -19.82 10.84
N HIS A 254 -15.80 -19.05 11.92
CA HIS A 254 -15.66 -17.60 11.85
C HIS A 254 -14.23 -17.16 12.17
N VAL A 255 -13.62 -16.41 11.25
CA VAL A 255 -12.22 -15.95 11.36
C VAL A 255 -12.10 -14.45 11.66
N ALA A 256 -13.21 -13.73 11.55
CA ALA A 256 -13.39 -12.32 11.85
C ALA A 256 -14.91 -12.05 12.00
N PRO A 257 -15.35 -10.87 12.48
CA PRO A 257 -16.76 -10.56 12.71
C PRO A 257 -17.67 -10.82 11.50
N GLY A 258 -18.43 -11.92 11.56
CA GLY A 258 -19.31 -12.36 10.49
C GLY A 258 -18.62 -12.81 9.19
N LEU A 259 -17.30 -13.04 9.18
CA LEU A 259 -16.55 -13.54 8.03
C LEU A 259 -16.12 -14.99 8.22
N THR A 260 -16.14 -15.75 7.13
CA THR A 260 -15.88 -17.18 7.11
C THR A 260 -14.82 -17.53 6.06
N THR A 261 -14.39 -18.79 6.04
CA THR A 261 -13.57 -19.34 4.94
C THR A 261 -14.42 -20.17 3.99
N PHE A 262 -14.02 -20.23 2.73
CA PHE A 262 -14.60 -21.15 1.78
C PHE A 262 -14.34 -22.61 2.12
N ASP A 263 -15.29 -23.45 1.77
CA ASP A 263 -15.06 -24.85 1.42
C ASP A 263 -15.34 -25.08 -0.07
N GLU A 264 -15.02 -26.26 -0.58
CA GLU A 264 -15.21 -26.59 -1.99
C GLU A 264 -16.66 -26.40 -2.46
N GLN A 265 -17.63 -26.73 -1.60
CA GLN A 265 -19.04 -26.64 -1.91
C GLN A 265 -19.51 -25.19 -1.99
N SER A 266 -19.20 -24.37 -0.98
CA SER A 266 -19.56 -22.96 -0.90
C SER A 266 -18.86 -22.12 -1.96
N TYR A 267 -17.58 -22.41 -2.25
CA TYR A 267 -16.86 -21.77 -3.34
C TYR A 267 -17.51 -22.13 -4.68
N GLY A 268 -17.67 -23.41 -4.99
CA GLY A 268 -18.28 -23.86 -6.24
C GLY A 268 -19.73 -23.37 -6.40
N ALA A 269 -20.50 -23.25 -5.32
CA ALA A 269 -21.85 -22.69 -5.35
C ALA A 269 -21.84 -21.20 -5.69
N LEU A 270 -20.96 -20.42 -5.08
CA LEU A 270 -20.83 -18.99 -5.35
C LEU A 270 -20.43 -18.75 -6.82
N MET A 271 -19.41 -19.46 -7.31
CA MET A 271 -18.92 -19.30 -8.68
C MET A 271 -19.96 -19.72 -9.73
N ARG A 272 -20.77 -20.76 -9.45
CA ARG A 272 -21.88 -21.17 -10.35
C ARG A 272 -23.07 -20.22 -10.33
N ALA A 273 -23.29 -19.50 -9.22
CA ALA A 273 -24.38 -18.54 -9.09
C ALA A 273 -24.09 -17.22 -9.82
N GLU A 274 -22.82 -16.92 -10.13
CA GLU A 274 -22.46 -15.77 -10.95
C GLU A 274 -23.00 -15.94 -12.39
N THR A 275 -23.87 -15.03 -12.82
CA THR A 275 -24.31 -15.00 -14.21
C THR A 275 -23.35 -14.16 -15.06
N PRO A 276 -23.14 -14.50 -16.35
CA PRO A 276 -22.26 -13.75 -17.24
C PRO A 276 -22.59 -12.25 -17.33
N THR A 277 -23.85 -11.87 -17.17
CA THR A 277 -24.34 -10.48 -17.24
C THR A 277 -24.41 -9.76 -15.89
N ALA A 278 -24.42 -10.47 -14.76
CA ALA A 278 -24.31 -9.86 -13.42
C ALA A 278 -22.86 -9.64 -13.00
N SER A 279 -21.93 -10.36 -13.64
CA SER A 279 -20.54 -10.44 -13.23
C SER A 279 -19.80 -9.10 -13.34
N PHE A 280 -19.03 -8.82 -12.30
CA PHE A 280 -17.84 -7.97 -12.31
C PHE A 280 -17.01 -8.13 -13.61
N ARG A 281 -16.94 -9.37 -14.15
CA ARG A 281 -16.19 -9.74 -15.36
C ARG A 281 -16.69 -9.08 -16.65
N PHE A 282 -18.02 -8.91 -16.81
CA PHE A 282 -18.58 -8.17 -17.95
C PHE A 282 -18.23 -6.67 -17.91
N ARG A 283 -18.11 -6.09 -16.72
CA ARG A 283 -17.75 -4.67 -16.55
C ARG A 283 -16.25 -4.42 -16.67
N MET A 284 -15.41 -5.37 -16.24
CA MET A 284 -13.95 -5.31 -16.43
C MET A 284 -13.54 -5.42 -17.90
N SER A 285 -14.15 -6.35 -18.64
CA SER A 285 -13.89 -6.49 -20.08
C SER A 285 -14.32 -5.24 -20.86
N TRP A 286 -15.40 -4.55 -20.43
CA TRP A 286 -15.81 -3.27 -20.98
C TRP A 286 -14.81 -2.14 -20.73
N LEU A 287 -14.11 -2.16 -19.59
CA LEU A 287 -13.05 -1.19 -19.26
C LEU A 287 -11.68 -1.54 -19.85
N GLY A 288 -11.58 -2.63 -20.62
CA GLY A 288 -10.30 -3.12 -21.15
C GLY A 288 -9.31 -3.56 -20.06
N LEU A 289 -9.81 -3.83 -18.85
CA LEU A 289 -9.01 -4.36 -17.75
C LEU A 289 -8.97 -5.87 -17.87
N ASP A 290 -7.80 -6.46 -17.65
CA ASP A 290 -7.62 -7.90 -17.64
C ASP A 290 -8.50 -8.50 -16.52
N PRO A 291 -9.50 -9.35 -16.84
CA PRO A 291 -10.35 -9.97 -15.83
C PRO A 291 -9.56 -10.82 -14.85
N ASP A 292 -8.38 -11.33 -15.25
CA ASP A 292 -7.47 -12.08 -14.38
C ASP A 292 -6.71 -11.16 -13.41
N GLN A 293 -6.82 -9.83 -13.54
CA GLN A 293 -6.28 -8.85 -12.57
C GLN A 293 -7.36 -8.31 -11.63
N GLY A 294 -8.55 -8.90 -11.65
CA GLY A 294 -9.70 -8.40 -10.92
C GLY A 294 -9.76 -8.76 -9.43
N PRO A 295 -10.41 -7.93 -8.58
CA PRO A 295 -10.72 -8.28 -7.21
C PRO A 295 -11.36 -9.65 -7.08
N SER A 296 -10.89 -10.37 -6.09
CA SER A 296 -11.29 -11.74 -5.83
C SER A 296 -11.69 -11.85 -4.38
N LEU A 297 -12.86 -12.44 -4.11
CA LEU A 297 -13.32 -12.71 -2.75
C LEU A 297 -12.45 -13.81 -2.13
N ILE A 298 -11.79 -13.51 -1.01
CA ILE A 298 -10.97 -14.45 -0.24
C ILE A 298 -11.76 -14.98 0.96
N LEU A 299 -12.37 -14.08 1.74
CA LEU A 299 -13.16 -14.44 2.92
C LEU A 299 -14.60 -13.95 2.78
N PRO A 300 -15.57 -14.83 2.44
CA PRO A 300 -16.96 -14.45 2.32
C PRO A 300 -17.60 -14.18 3.69
N ALA A 301 -18.52 -13.21 3.73
CA ALA A 301 -19.40 -13.06 4.87
C ALA A 301 -20.28 -14.32 5.07
N ALA A 302 -20.60 -14.65 6.32
CA ALA A 302 -21.43 -15.79 6.66
C ALA A 302 -22.81 -15.73 5.97
N VAL A 303 -23.53 -16.85 5.91
CA VAL A 303 -24.89 -16.89 5.33
C VAL A 303 -25.88 -16.05 6.15
N SER A 304 -25.64 -15.91 7.45
CA SER A 304 -26.42 -15.05 8.35
C SER A 304 -26.23 -13.56 8.07
N VAL A 305 -25.15 -13.17 7.40
CA VAL A 305 -24.90 -11.78 7.01
C VAL A 305 -25.62 -11.47 5.70
N PRO A 306 -26.51 -10.46 5.67
CA PRO A 306 -27.23 -10.08 4.46
C PRO A 306 -26.30 -9.76 3.29
N SER A 307 -26.72 -10.10 2.08
CA SER A 307 -26.07 -9.60 0.86
C SER A 307 -26.26 -8.09 0.75
N ILE A 308 -25.33 -7.45 0.03
CA ILE A 308 -25.34 -6.00 -0.15
C ILE A 308 -26.60 -5.59 -0.95
N PRO A 309 -27.40 -4.61 -0.47
CA PRO A 309 -28.60 -4.17 -1.16
C PRO A 309 -28.35 -3.70 -2.60
N GLN A 310 -29.33 -3.91 -3.48
CA GLN A 310 -29.29 -3.42 -4.88
C GLN A 310 -29.99 -2.07 -5.07
N SER A 311 -30.95 -1.73 -4.20
CA SER A 311 -31.69 -0.48 -4.27
C SER A 311 -32.45 -0.23 -2.95
N PRO A 312 -32.48 1.01 -2.41
CA PRO A 312 -31.68 2.18 -2.82
C PRO A 312 -30.17 1.93 -2.68
N PRO A 313 -29.28 2.83 -3.15
CA PRO A 313 -27.84 2.69 -2.95
C PRO A 313 -27.54 2.33 -1.48
N PRO A 314 -26.56 1.45 -1.22
CA PRO A 314 -26.25 1.05 0.14
C PRO A 314 -26.01 2.30 0.99
N PRO A 315 -26.60 2.38 2.20
CA PRO A 315 -26.49 3.57 3.05
C PRO A 315 -25.04 3.90 3.45
N GLY A 316 -24.11 2.97 3.24
CA GLY A 316 -22.69 3.15 3.47
C GLY A 316 -21.88 3.77 2.32
N ASP A 317 -22.40 3.79 1.09
CA ASP A 317 -21.72 4.35 -0.09
C ASP A 317 -22.76 4.66 -1.18
N GLU A 318 -23.14 5.94 -1.30
CA GLU A 318 -24.15 6.39 -2.30
C GLU A 318 -23.68 6.16 -3.74
N ASP A 319 -22.37 6.09 -3.95
CA ASP A 319 -21.76 5.90 -5.26
C ASP A 319 -21.40 4.44 -5.53
N PHE A 320 -21.75 3.50 -4.64
CA PHE A 320 -21.38 2.09 -4.72
C PHE A 320 -21.68 1.46 -6.09
N ASP A 321 -22.84 1.79 -6.67
CA ASP A 321 -23.29 1.24 -7.95
C ASP A 321 -22.95 2.10 -9.17
N ARG A 322 -22.24 3.22 -8.97
CA ARG A 322 -21.72 4.03 -10.07
C ARG A 322 -20.69 3.25 -10.88
N PRO A 323 -20.40 3.65 -12.13
CA PRO A 323 -19.34 3.04 -12.94
C PRO A 323 -17.96 3.01 -12.25
N TRP A 324 -17.70 3.94 -11.34
CA TRP A 324 -16.48 4.03 -10.52
C TRP A 324 -16.62 3.48 -9.09
N GLY A 325 -17.82 3.08 -8.69
CA GLY A 325 -18.12 2.61 -7.33
C GLY A 325 -17.66 1.19 -7.04
N HIS A 326 -17.82 0.76 -5.79
CA HIS A 326 -17.29 -0.52 -5.30
C HIS A 326 -18.15 -1.74 -5.65
N GLY A 327 -19.42 -1.55 -5.97
CA GLY A 327 -20.34 -2.63 -6.33
C GLY A 327 -19.89 -3.41 -7.56
N ARG A 328 -19.16 -2.75 -8.46
CA ARG A 328 -18.56 -3.41 -9.63
C ARG A 328 -17.63 -4.54 -9.21
N TYR A 329 -16.95 -4.44 -8.07
CA TYR A 329 -15.95 -5.40 -7.62
C TYR A 329 -16.47 -6.56 -6.78
N THR A 330 -17.78 -6.59 -6.48
CA THR A 330 -18.36 -7.63 -5.65
C THR A 330 -18.72 -8.87 -6.45
N ILE A 331 -18.50 -10.04 -5.86
CA ILE A 331 -18.93 -11.33 -6.41
C ILE A 331 -20.30 -11.63 -5.82
N GLY A 332 -21.33 -11.70 -6.66
CA GLY A 332 -22.71 -11.96 -6.22
C GLY A 332 -23.26 -11.03 -5.12
N ARG A 333 -22.82 -9.76 -5.06
CA ARG A 333 -23.16 -8.79 -3.98
C ARG A 333 -22.81 -9.28 -2.58
N LYS A 334 -21.83 -10.19 -2.47
CA LYS A 334 -21.42 -10.76 -1.20
C LYS A 334 -20.49 -9.80 -0.47
N ALA A 335 -20.77 -9.51 0.80
CA ALA A 335 -19.82 -8.86 1.68
C ALA A 335 -18.63 -9.79 1.98
N GLY A 336 -17.48 -9.23 2.33
CA GLY A 336 -16.29 -10.01 2.67
C GLY A 336 -14.98 -9.30 2.40
N LEU A 337 -13.89 -10.06 2.53
CA LEU A 337 -12.54 -9.59 2.27
C LEU A 337 -12.11 -9.94 0.83
N TYR A 338 -11.82 -8.91 0.04
CA TYR A 338 -11.44 -9.00 -1.37
C TYR A 338 -9.96 -8.65 -1.58
N THR A 339 -9.38 -9.15 -2.66
CA THR A 339 -8.12 -8.58 -3.19
C THR A 339 -8.34 -7.18 -3.77
N GLY A 340 -7.29 -6.37 -3.76
CA GLY A 340 -7.35 -4.95 -4.14
C GLY A 340 -7.57 -4.69 -5.63
N PHE A 341 -7.89 -3.44 -5.95
CA PHE A 341 -8.18 -2.95 -7.32
C PHE A 341 -6.94 -2.56 -8.13
N SER A 342 -5.75 -2.58 -7.52
CA SER A 342 -4.55 -2.00 -8.10
C SER A 342 -3.71 -3.04 -8.84
N SER A 343 -3.35 -2.71 -10.08
CA SER A 343 -2.41 -3.49 -10.88
C SER A 343 -0.99 -3.52 -10.30
N THR A 344 -0.65 -2.62 -9.37
CA THR A 344 0.69 -2.56 -8.73
C THR A 344 0.70 -3.14 -7.32
N HIS A 345 -0.46 -3.52 -6.78
CA HIS A 345 -0.61 -4.04 -5.41
C HIS A 345 -1.70 -5.13 -5.35
N GLY A 346 -1.40 -6.30 -5.91
CA GLY A 346 -2.31 -7.43 -5.98
C GLY A 346 -2.55 -8.13 -4.64
N ASP A 347 -1.69 -7.89 -3.66
CA ASP A 347 -1.76 -8.38 -2.28
C ASP A 347 -2.51 -7.43 -1.32
N ASN A 348 -3.07 -6.33 -1.83
CA ASN A 348 -3.93 -5.45 -1.06
C ASN A 348 -5.23 -6.17 -0.67
N ALA A 349 -5.73 -5.87 0.53
CA ALA A 349 -6.94 -6.39 1.09
C ALA A 349 -8.00 -5.29 1.22
N ILE A 350 -9.22 -5.58 0.81
CA ILE A 350 -10.35 -4.64 0.86
C ILE A 350 -11.52 -5.31 1.54
N LEU A 351 -11.93 -4.77 2.68
CA LEU A 351 -13.12 -5.22 3.38
C LEU A 351 -14.35 -4.49 2.84
N ILE A 352 -15.31 -5.24 2.32
CA ILE A 352 -16.62 -4.74 1.91
C ILE A 352 -17.66 -5.27 2.91
N THR A 353 -18.35 -4.36 3.59
CA THR A 353 -19.37 -4.71 4.62
C THR A 353 -20.72 -5.06 4.00
N ALA A 354 -21.62 -5.64 4.80
CA ALA A 354 -23.01 -5.92 4.40
C ALA A 354 -23.78 -4.66 4.01
N GLU A 355 -23.44 -3.52 4.61
CA GLU A 355 -23.99 -2.20 4.31
C GLU A 355 -23.40 -1.59 3.04
N GLY A 356 -22.50 -2.28 2.34
CA GLY A 356 -21.84 -1.79 1.12
C GLY A 356 -20.71 -0.80 1.37
N ARG A 357 -20.26 -0.60 2.63
CA ARG A 357 -19.11 0.27 2.91
C ARG A 357 -17.83 -0.36 2.39
N ALA A 358 -17.18 0.38 1.51
CA ALA A 358 -15.89 0.05 0.92
C ALA A 358 -15.04 1.32 0.67
N GLY A 359 -15.67 2.43 0.28
CA GLY A 359 -14.97 3.69 -0.04
C GLY A 359 -14.37 4.43 1.15
N ASP A 360 -15.00 4.39 2.32
CA ASP A 360 -14.43 4.94 3.57
C ASP A 360 -13.42 3.98 4.22
N GLN A 361 -13.27 2.77 3.65
CA GLN A 361 -12.56 1.59 4.14
C GLN A 361 -12.82 1.30 5.63
N PRO A 362 -13.56 0.23 5.95
CA PRO A 362 -13.87 -0.10 7.33
C PRO A 362 -12.63 -0.27 8.22
N ILE A 363 -11.50 -0.69 7.65
CA ILE A 363 -10.19 -0.69 8.28
C ILE A 363 -9.22 -0.06 7.30
N LYS A 364 -8.44 0.95 7.73
CA LYS A 364 -7.56 1.73 6.86
C LYS A 364 -6.34 2.27 7.59
N PHE A 365 -5.34 2.68 6.83
CA PHE A 365 -4.31 3.54 7.37
C PHE A 365 -4.88 4.91 7.75
N ALA A 366 -4.43 5.45 8.88
CA ALA A 366 -4.82 6.78 9.35
C ALA A 366 -4.34 7.89 8.39
N PHE A 367 -3.23 7.63 7.67
CA PHE A 367 -2.63 8.55 6.71
C PHE A 367 -2.21 7.80 5.44
N PRO A 368 -2.14 8.50 4.28
CA PRO A 368 -1.46 8.02 3.09
C PRO A 368 -0.05 7.51 3.39
N ARG A 369 0.49 6.64 2.53
CA ARG A 369 1.82 6.06 2.72
C ARG A 369 2.91 7.13 2.61
N PRO A 370 3.70 7.43 3.66
CA PRO A 370 4.67 8.55 3.60
C PRO A 370 5.87 8.37 2.66
N TRP A 371 6.16 7.19 2.13
CA TRP A 371 7.39 6.91 1.38
C TRP A 371 7.18 6.41 -0.05
N GLY A 372 5.94 6.45 -0.54
CA GLY A 372 5.59 6.00 -1.87
C GLY A 372 4.10 6.16 -2.14
N ASN A 373 3.66 5.76 -3.32
CA ASN A 373 2.27 5.91 -3.72
C ASN A 373 1.30 5.19 -2.76
N ASP A 374 0.07 5.70 -2.72
CA ASP A 374 -0.98 5.21 -1.84
C ASP A 374 -1.16 3.70 -1.97
N GLN A 375 -1.11 3.03 -0.83
CA GLN A 375 -1.30 1.61 -0.72
C GLN A 375 -2.38 1.32 0.31
N LEU A 376 -3.25 0.37 0.00
CA LEU A 376 -4.20 -0.17 0.96
C LEU A 376 -3.48 -1.12 1.91
N LEU A 377 -4.15 -1.57 2.97
CA LEU A 377 -3.64 -2.64 3.81
C LEU A 377 -3.38 -3.89 2.96
N THR A 378 -2.26 -4.56 3.19
CA THR A 378 -2.04 -5.89 2.61
C THR A 378 -2.83 -6.95 3.38
N PHE A 379 -2.98 -8.15 2.83
CA PHE A 379 -3.53 -9.28 3.61
C PHE A 379 -2.70 -9.57 4.87
N ALA A 380 -1.37 -9.42 4.80
CA ALA A 380 -0.51 -9.59 5.97
C ALA A 380 -0.83 -8.55 7.05
N ASP A 381 -0.98 -7.28 6.69
CA ASP A 381 -1.34 -6.21 7.64
C ASP A 381 -2.73 -6.45 8.25
N MET A 382 -3.71 -6.82 7.41
CA MET A 382 -5.09 -7.07 7.84
C MET A 382 -5.15 -8.24 8.83
N PHE A 383 -4.50 -9.37 8.53
CA PHE A 383 -4.49 -10.54 9.41
C PHE A 383 -3.66 -10.31 10.67
N GLY A 384 -2.56 -9.56 10.58
CA GLY A 384 -1.78 -9.15 11.74
C GLY A 384 -2.60 -8.27 12.70
N LEU A 385 -3.36 -7.32 12.17
CA LEU A 385 -4.26 -6.48 12.95
C LEU A 385 -5.40 -7.29 13.59
N TRP A 386 -6.00 -8.22 12.83
CA TRP A 386 -7.04 -9.11 13.37
C TRP A 386 -6.51 -10.03 14.46
N THR A 387 -5.27 -10.50 14.34
CA THR A 387 -4.58 -11.26 15.39
C THR A 387 -4.47 -10.42 16.66
N TRP A 388 -4.10 -9.15 16.52
CA TRP A 388 -4.05 -8.22 17.65
C TRP A 388 -5.43 -8.02 18.29
N TYR A 389 -6.51 -7.83 17.51
CA TYR A 389 -7.87 -7.73 18.06
C TYR A 389 -8.30 -8.98 18.85
N VAL A 390 -7.92 -10.16 18.39
CA VAL A 390 -8.22 -11.42 19.10
C VAL A 390 -7.41 -11.51 20.39
N ASN A 391 -6.13 -11.16 20.37
CA ASN A 391 -5.25 -11.25 21.55
C ASN A 391 -5.60 -10.22 22.63
N GLU A 392 -5.97 -9.00 22.24
CA GLU A 392 -6.38 -7.93 23.16
C GLU A 392 -7.85 -8.03 23.58
N GLU A 393 -8.52 -9.14 23.23
CA GLU A 393 -9.93 -9.41 23.57
C GLU A 393 -10.92 -8.35 23.06
N LEU A 394 -10.53 -7.57 22.05
CA LEU A 394 -11.43 -6.66 21.33
C LEU A 394 -12.44 -7.43 20.49
N TRP A 395 -12.06 -8.63 20.03
CA TRP A 395 -12.97 -9.62 19.46
C TRP A 395 -13.22 -10.76 20.44
N GLU A 396 -14.50 -11.09 20.58
CA GLU A 396 -15.00 -12.23 21.33
C GLU A 396 -14.85 -13.51 20.50
N VAL A 397 -14.53 -14.61 21.17
CA VAL A 397 -14.31 -15.93 20.57
C VAL A 397 -15.16 -16.96 21.31
N ASP A 398 -15.91 -17.77 20.57
CA ASP A 398 -16.71 -18.89 21.09
C ASP A 398 -16.33 -20.21 20.41
N GLY A 399 -17.18 -21.25 20.52
CA GLY A 399 -16.91 -22.57 19.95
C GLY A 399 -16.82 -22.61 18.42
N ASP A 400 -17.37 -21.60 17.73
CA ASP A 400 -17.40 -21.49 16.27
C ASP A 400 -16.38 -20.47 15.71
N GLY A 401 -15.51 -19.93 16.57
CA GLY A 401 -14.49 -18.95 16.22
C GLY A 401 -14.85 -17.54 16.70
N VAL A 402 -14.58 -16.51 15.90
CA VAL A 402 -14.92 -15.12 16.28
C VAL A 402 -16.44 -14.93 16.33
N SER A 403 -16.97 -14.58 17.50
CA SER A 403 -18.42 -14.41 17.74
C SER A 403 -18.88 -12.95 17.69
N THR A 404 -17.94 -12.00 17.67
CA THR A 404 -18.23 -10.57 17.51
C THR A 404 -19.08 -10.32 16.26
N PRO A 405 -20.14 -9.48 16.33
CA PRO A 405 -21.06 -9.27 15.22
C PRO A 405 -20.42 -8.46 14.08
N HIS A 406 -20.85 -8.72 12.85
CA HIS A 406 -20.35 -8.03 11.65
C HIS A 406 -20.44 -6.49 11.73
N SER A 407 -21.43 -5.96 12.46
CA SER A 407 -21.59 -4.52 12.68
C SER A 407 -20.42 -3.87 13.42
N TRP A 408 -19.52 -4.64 14.02
CA TRP A 408 -18.25 -4.13 14.56
C TRP A 408 -17.48 -3.31 13.51
N PHE A 409 -17.54 -3.69 12.23
CA PHE A 409 -16.86 -2.93 11.17
C PHE A 409 -17.53 -1.60 10.80
N THR A 410 -18.72 -1.30 11.29
CA THR A 410 -19.48 -0.10 10.91
C THR A 410 -19.86 0.79 12.08
N ARG A 411 -19.69 0.32 13.32
CA ARG A 411 -19.98 1.11 14.52
C ARG A 411 -18.93 2.20 14.76
N ASP A 412 -19.41 3.39 15.13
CA ASP A 412 -18.57 4.55 15.39
C ASP A 412 -17.64 4.34 16.61
N ASP A 413 -18.11 3.62 17.65
CA ASP A 413 -17.32 3.37 18.86
C ASP A 413 -16.11 2.45 18.66
N THR A 414 -15.97 1.85 17.48
CA THR A 414 -14.82 1.02 17.11
C THR A 414 -13.86 1.71 16.14
N GLU A 415 -14.19 2.91 15.65
CA GLU A 415 -13.46 3.56 14.55
C GLU A 415 -11.96 3.75 14.83
N GLU A 416 -11.61 4.16 16.04
CA GLU A 416 -10.20 4.37 16.43
C GLU A 416 -9.39 3.07 16.43
N HIS A 417 -10.01 1.95 16.79
CA HIS A 417 -9.35 0.64 16.72
C HIS A 417 -9.09 0.21 15.27
N ARG A 418 -9.90 0.69 14.33
CA ARG A 418 -9.85 0.35 12.89
C ARG A 418 -8.86 1.21 12.09
N LYS A 419 -8.12 2.12 12.75
CA LYS A 419 -7.08 2.95 12.15
C LYS A 419 -5.69 2.34 12.38
N VAL A 420 -4.99 2.06 11.30
CA VAL A 420 -3.61 1.56 11.31
C VAL A 420 -2.65 2.72 11.09
N TYR A 421 -1.54 2.75 11.82
CA TYR A 421 -0.50 3.75 11.63
C TYR A 421 0.71 3.11 10.97
N TRP A 422 1.38 3.85 10.09
CA TRP A 422 2.66 3.43 9.55
C TRP A 422 3.69 3.44 10.68
N GLY A 423 4.29 2.28 10.95
CA GLY A 423 5.22 2.03 12.06
C GLY A 423 6.66 1.86 11.60
#